data_AF-A0A1Q7AT31-F1
#
_entry.id   AF-A0A1Q7AT31-F1
#
_cell.length_a   1.000
_cell.length_b   1.000
_cell.length_c   1.000
_cell.angle_alpha   90.00
_cell.angle_beta   90.00
_cell.angle_gamma   90.00
#
_symmetry.space_group_name_H-M   'P 1'
#
loop_
_entity.id
_entity.type
_entity.pdbx_description
1 polymer ?
#
loop_
_entity_poly.entity_id
_entity_poly.type
_entity_poly.pdbx_seq_one_letter_code
_entity_poly.pdbx_strand_id
1 'polypeptide(L)'
;MEHQHRGLLRRHDTGDAPAGPPFEEVAADLRRLARQRAEVAPRSQVWFAAVHRAYDARLRIACRELRIAEHLTELEGIDLEIERLRVEGLLQAAGLPLAVVDTDGRTEPS
;
A
#
# COMPACT_ATOMS: atom_id res chain seq x y z
N MET A 1 22.85 -4.05 -24.78
CA MET A 1 22.40 -3.72 -23.42
C MET A 1 21.03 -4.35 -23.25
N GLU A 2 21.04 -5.63 -22.89
CA GLU A 2 19.90 -6.54 -22.87
C GLU A 2 19.20 -6.42 -21.50
N HIS A 3 18.00 -5.83 -21.45
CA HIS A 3 17.14 -5.96 -20.27
C HIS A 3 16.16 -7.09 -20.52
N GLN A 4 16.47 -8.22 -19.89
CA GLN A 4 15.79 -9.50 -20.06
C GLN A 4 14.30 -9.41 -19.69
N HIS A 5 13.47 -9.74 -20.67
CA HIS A 5 12.10 -10.19 -20.49
C HIS A 5 12.08 -11.68 -20.13
N ARG A 6 11.53 -12.04 -18.97
CA ARG A 6 10.97 -13.37 -18.62
C ARG A 6 10.35 -13.26 -17.21
N GLY A 7 9.16 -13.71 -16.88
CA GLY A 7 8.18 -14.61 -17.50
C GLY A 7 7.37 -15.14 -16.30
N LEU A 8 6.05 -15.06 -16.27
CA LEU A 8 5.17 -16.06 -16.87
C LEU A 8 3.77 -15.47 -17.01
N LEU A 9 3.19 -15.67 -18.20
CA LEU A 9 1.78 -15.49 -18.50
C LEU A 9 0.93 -16.28 -17.49
N ARG A 10 0.26 -15.59 -16.56
CA ARG A 10 -0.93 -16.17 -15.93
C ARG A 10 -2.05 -16.01 -16.95
N ARG A 11 -2.42 -17.12 -17.57
CA ARG A 11 -3.64 -17.22 -18.37
C ARG A 11 -4.79 -16.88 -17.41
N HIS A 12 -5.35 -15.68 -17.51
CA HIS A 12 -6.67 -15.41 -16.95
C HIS A 12 -7.66 -16.16 -17.84
N ASP A 13 -8.00 -17.37 -17.40
CA ASP A 13 -9.09 -18.13 -17.98
C ASP A 13 -10.42 -17.44 -17.60
N THR A 14 -11.29 -17.36 -18.60
CA THR A 14 -12.50 -16.54 -18.68
C THR A 14 -13.63 -17.04 -17.78
N GLY A 15 -14.25 -16.14 -16.99
CA GLY A 15 -15.63 -16.34 -16.50
C GLY A 15 -16.08 -15.52 -15.29
N ASP A 16 -15.24 -15.37 -14.25
CA ASP A 16 -15.64 -14.76 -12.97
C ASP A 16 -14.42 -14.17 -12.23
N ALA A 17 -13.51 -13.54 -12.96
CA ALA A 17 -12.33 -12.93 -12.36
C ALA A 17 -12.76 -11.67 -11.59
N PRO A 18 -12.33 -11.49 -10.32
CA PRO A 18 -12.58 -10.25 -9.59
C PRO A 18 -12.08 -9.07 -10.42
N ALA A 19 -12.87 -7.99 -10.48
CA ALA A 19 -12.65 -6.86 -11.38
C ALA A 19 -11.36 -6.03 -11.08
N GLY A 20 -10.50 -6.49 -10.17
CA GLY A 20 -9.29 -5.82 -9.72
C GLY A 20 -8.09 -6.76 -9.62
N PRO A 21 -6.89 -6.21 -9.34
CA PRO A 21 -5.70 -7.03 -9.12
C PRO A 21 -5.91 -7.97 -7.92
N PRO A 22 -5.22 -9.13 -7.89
CA PRO A 22 -5.21 -10.00 -6.73
C PRO A 22 -4.90 -9.23 -5.43
N PHE A 23 -5.58 -9.58 -4.34
CA PHE A 23 -5.45 -8.85 -3.08
C PHE A 23 -4.01 -8.88 -2.53
N GLU A 24 -3.27 -9.96 -2.77
CA GLU A 24 -1.87 -10.10 -2.39
C GLU A 24 -0.97 -9.06 -3.09
N GLU A 25 -1.29 -8.71 -4.33
CA GLU A 25 -0.57 -7.64 -5.05
C GLU A 25 -0.91 -6.27 -4.46
N VAL A 26 -2.17 -6.05 -4.04
CA VAL A 26 -2.59 -4.85 -3.29
C VAL A 26 -1.75 -4.70 -2.02
N ALA A 27 -1.67 -5.77 -1.25
CA ALA A 27 -0.91 -5.84 -0.02
C ALA A 27 0.59 -5.57 -0.24
N ALA A 28 1.19 -6.18 -1.27
CA ALA A 28 2.60 -6.02 -1.60
C ALA A 28 2.92 -4.58 -2.03
N ASP A 29 2.05 -3.99 -2.86
CA ASP A 29 2.19 -2.61 -3.30
C ASP A 29 2.06 -1.62 -2.14
N LEU A 30 1.07 -1.81 -1.26
CA LEU A 30 0.89 -0.98 -0.07
C LEU A 30 2.15 -0.98 0.80
N ARG A 31 2.72 -2.16 1.09
CA ARG A 31 3.97 -2.26 1.86
C ARG A 31 5.13 -1.57 1.18
N ARG A 32 5.25 -1.67 -0.15
CA ARG A 32 6.31 -0.99 -0.91
C ARG A 32 6.14 0.53 -0.86
N LEU A 33 4.93 1.02 -1.13
CA LEU A 33 4.62 2.45 -1.15
C LEU A 33 4.73 3.08 0.24
N ALA A 34 4.34 2.36 1.31
CA ALA A 34 4.55 2.79 2.69
C ALA A 34 6.03 3.06 2.99
N ARG A 35 6.93 2.14 2.56
CA ARG A 35 8.37 2.35 2.68
C ARG A 35 8.85 3.56 1.88
N GLN A 36 8.44 3.68 0.62
CA GLN A 36 8.80 4.82 -0.23
C GLN A 36 8.35 6.17 0.36
N ARG A 37 7.19 6.19 1.02
CA ARG A 37 6.67 7.40 1.69
C ARG A 37 7.47 7.79 2.93
N ALA A 38 8.06 6.81 3.61
CA ALA A 38 8.89 7.01 4.80
C ALA A 38 10.37 7.33 4.48
N GLU A 39 10.81 7.16 3.24
CA GLU A 39 12.18 7.50 2.82
C GLU A 39 12.43 9.02 2.90
N VAL A 40 13.47 9.42 3.65
CA VAL A 40 13.88 10.83 3.86
C VAL A 40 14.86 11.33 2.76
N ALA A 41 15.02 10.56 1.67
CA ALA A 41 15.97 10.90 0.60
C ALA A 41 15.55 12.18 -0.16
N PRO A 42 16.52 12.96 -0.71
CA PRO A 42 16.21 14.14 -1.51
C PRO A 42 15.48 13.74 -2.81
N ARG A 43 14.15 13.85 -2.80
CA ARG A 43 13.26 13.60 -3.94
C ARG A 43 12.50 14.87 -4.31
N SER A 44 12.05 14.95 -5.56
CA SER A 44 11.23 16.08 -6.00
C SER A 44 9.84 16.04 -5.37
N GLN A 45 9.22 17.22 -5.19
CA GLN A 45 7.84 17.32 -4.69
C GLN A 45 6.84 16.57 -5.58
N VAL A 46 7.07 16.54 -6.90
CA VAL A 46 6.25 15.79 -7.86
C VAL A 46 6.30 14.29 -7.59
N TRP A 47 7.49 13.75 -7.29
CA TRP A 47 7.63 12.34 -6.93
C TRP A 47 6.88 12.01 -5.64
N PHE A 48 7.01 12.87 -4.63
CA PHE A 48 6.32 12.68 -3.34
C PHE A 48 4.80 12.68 -3.52
N ALA A 49 4.25 13.65 -4.27
CA ALA A 49 2.83 13.70 -4.59
C ALA A 49 2.36 12.47 -5.37
N ALA A 50 3.18 11.95 -6.29
CA ALA A 50 2.87 10.73 -7.04
C ALA A 50 2.81 9.49 -6.13
N VAL A 51 3.76 9.35 -5.20
CA VAL A 51 3.78 8.24 -4.23
C VAL A 51 2.56 8.29 -3.32
N HIS A 52 2.21 9.47 -2.78
CA HIS A 52 1.03 9.64 -1.95
C HIS A 52 -0.26 9.28 -2.69
N ARG A 53 -0.44 9.76 -3.92
CA ARG A 53 -1.61 9.40 -4.75
C ARG A 53 -1.70 7.90 -5.02
N ALA A 54 -0.57 7.28 -5.36
CA ALA A 54 -0.51 5.85 -5.60
C ALA A 54 -0.82 5.05 -4.32
N TYR A 55 -0.35 5.53 -3.17
CA TYR A 55 -0.64 4.93 -1.87
C TYR A 55 -2.13 4.99 -1.54
N ASP A 56 -2.76 6.15 -1.68
CA ASP A 56 -4.20 6.32 -1.42
C ASP A 56 -5.04 5.43 -2.34
N ALA A 57 -4.70 5.40 -3.64
CA ALA A 57 -5.39 4.52 -4.58
C ALA A 57 -5.34 3.05 -4.14
N ARG A 58 -4.22 2.59 -3.58
CA ARG A 58 -4.06 1.22 -3.11
C ARG A 58 -4.78 0.97 -1.77
N LEU A 59 -4.81 1.97 -0.88
CA LEU A 59 -5.60 1.91 0.37
C LEU A 59 -7.08 1.75 0.05
N ARG A 60 -7.62 2.52 -0.89
CA ARG A 60 -9.03 2.47 -1.30
C ARG A 60 -9.42 1.11 -1.86
N ILE A 61 -8.55 0.50 -2.67
CA ILE A 61 -8.77 -0.86 -3.15
C ILE A 61 -8.85 -1.83 -1.97
N ALA A 62 -7.87 -1.79 -1.06
CA ALA A 62 -7.86 -2.68 0.11
C ALA A 62 -9.11 -2.49 0.99
N CYS A 63 -9.51 -1.24 1.25
CA CYS A 63 -10.72 -0.92 2.01
C CYS A 63 -11.97 -1.50 1.36
N ARG A 64 -12.11 -1.38 0.04
CA ARG A 64 -13.26 -1.95 -0.68
C ARG A 64 -13.33 -3.47 -0.54
N GLU A 65 -12.22 -4.19 -0.73
CA GLU A 65 -12.19 -5.65 -0.62
C GLU A 65 -12.50 -6.12 0.82
N LEU A 66 -12.04 -5.37 1.82
CA LEU A 66 -12.28 -5.66 3.24
C LEU A 66 -13.57 -5.05 3.79
N ARG A 67 -14.34 -4.34 2.96
CA ARG A 67 -15.57 -3.62 3.33
C ARG A 67 -15.38 -2.62 4.47
N ILE A 68 -14.25 -1.92 4.47
CA ILE A 68 -13.92 -0.83 5.39
C ILE A 68 -14.37 0.49 4.76
N ALA A 69 -15.12 1.30 5.52
CA ALA A 69 -15.50 2.65 5.10
C ALA A 69 -14.28 3.60 5.14
N GLU A 70 -14.13 4.44 4.11
CA GLU A 70 -13.02 5.37 3.90
C GLU A 70 -13.49 6.69 3.25
N HIS A 71 -12.77 7.78 3.50
CA HIS A 71 -13.07 9.13 3.00
C HIS A 71 -11.83 9.79 2.34
N LEU A 72 -10.89 9.00 1.82
CA LEU A 72 -9.60 9.46 1.30
C LEU A 72 -9.70 10.39 0.09
N THR A 73 -10.84 10.42 -0.61
CA THR A 73 -11.10 11.36 -1.71
C THR A 73 -11.82 12.63 -1.31
N GLU A 74 -12.35 12.67 -0.10
CA GLU A 74 -13.19 13.78 0.38
C GLU A 74 -12.40 14.75 1.27
N LEU A 75 -11.25 14.29 1.76
CA LEU A 75 -10.41 15.02 2.71
C LEU A 75 -9.13 15.52 2.06
N GLU A 76 -8.59 16.62 2.60
CA GLU A 76 -7.34 17.25 2.15
C GLU A 76 -6.48 17.65 3.35
N GLY A 77 -5.22 17.99 3.11
CA GLY A 77 -4.31 18.48 4.15
C GLY A 77 -4.19 17.52 5.34
N ILE A 78 -4.29 18.06 6.56
CA ILE A 78 -4.14 17.28 7.80
C ILE A 78 -5.25 16.25 7.96
N ASP A 79 -6.49 16.55 7.56
CA ASP A 79 -7.60 15.62 7.69
C ASP A 79 -7.38 14.36 6.85
N LEU A 80 -6.79 14.51 5.65
CA LEU A 80 -6.39 13.39 4.81
C LEU A 80 -5.29 12.54 5.47
N GLU A 81 -4.32 13.17 6.13
CA GLU A 81 -3.28 12.42 6.86
C GLU A 81 -3.86 11.64 8.05
N ILE A 82 -4.81 12.23 8.79
CA ILE A 82 -5.52 11.56 9.88
C ILE A 82 -6.31 10.36 9.36
N GLU A 83 -7.05 10.54 8.25
CA GLU A 83 -7.82 9.48 7.63
C GLU A 83 -6.94 8.33 7.14
N ARG A 84 -5.76 8.62 6.57
CA ARG A 84 -4.79 7.58 6.23
C ARG A 84 -4.37 6.78 7.45
N LEU A 85 -4.02 7.43 8.56
CA LEU A 85 -3.62 6.74 9.79
C LEU A 85 -4.76 5.85 10.33
N ARG A 86 -6.01 6.34 10.31
CA ARG A 86 -7.19 5.56 10.71
C ARG A 86 -7.35 4.31 9.83
N VAL A 87 -7.28 4.48 8.52
CA VAL A 87 -7.38 3.37 7.56
C VAL A 87 -6.24 2.38 7.74
N GLU A 88 -5.00 2.83 7.89
CA GLU A 88 -3.83 1.99 8.15
C GLU A 88 -4.03 1.13 9.40
N GLY A 89 -4.54 1.72 10.50
CA GLY A 89 -4.88 0.99 11.72
C GLY A 89 -5.96 -0.08 11.53
N LEU A 90 -6.99 0.21 10.72
CA LEU A 90 -8.05 -0.75 10.41
C LEU A 90 -7.55 -1.89 9.53
N LEU A 91 -6.71 -1.60 8.53
CA LEU A 91 -6.06 -2.63 7.72
C LEU A 91 -5.17 -3.53 8.58
N GLN A 92 -4.43 -2.96 9.52
CA GLN A 92 -3.64 -3.74 10.47
C GLN A 92 -4.53 -4.63 11.35
N ALA A 93 -5.64 -4.10 11.88
CA ALA A 93 -6.59 -4.89 12.68
C ALA A 93 -7.26 -6.01 11.86
N ALA A 94 -7.40 -5.84 10.54
CA ALA A 94 -7.87 -6.86 9.61
C ALA A 94 -6.77 -7.86 9.17
N GLY A 95 -5.56 -7.76 9.73
CA GLY A 95 -4.45 -8.68 9.44
C GLY A 95 -3.53 -8.25 8.30
N LEU A 96 -3.62 -7.01 7.82
CA LEU A 96 -2.75 -6.44 6.79
C LEU A 96 -1.81 -5.36 7.39
N PRO A 97 -0.67 -5.74 7.98
CA PRO A 97 0.31 -4.79 8.46
C PRO A 97 1.02 -4.09 7.28
N LEU A 98 1.08 -2.76 7.33
CA LEU A 98 1.68 -1.92 6.28
C LEU A 98 3.09 -1.42 6.64
N ALA A 99 3.35 -1.29 7.93
CA ALA A 99 4.69 -1.18 8.47
C ALA A 99 5.12 -2.53 9.02
N VAL A 100 6.34 -2.95 8.68
CA VAL A 100 7.10 -3.79 9.60
C VAL A 100 7.61 -2.78 10.62
N VAL A 101 7.04 -2.75 11.83
CA VAL A 101 7.83 -2.27 12.98
C VAL A 101 9.11 -3.07 12.88
N ASP A 102 10.25 -2.40 12.73
CA ASP A 102 11.52 -3.07 12.89
C ASP A 102 11.55 -3.55 14.35
N THR A 103 11.07 -4.77 14.56
CA THR A 103 11.13 -5.45 15.85
C THR A 103 12.52 -6.05 16.06
N ASP A 104 13.51 -5.72 15.22
CA ASP A 104 14.90 -5.99 15.52
C ASP A 104 15.55 -4.72 16.06
N GLY A 105 15.90 -4.73 17.35
CA GLY A 105 16.52 -3.57 17.98
C GLY A 105 16.44 -3.45 19.49
N ARG A 106 15.99 -4.49 20.22
CA ARG A 106 16.40 -4.78 21.61
C ARG A 106 15.81 -6.11 22.09
N THR A 107 16.34 -7.21 21.55
CA THR A 107 16.58 -8.39 22.38
C THR A 107 18.09 -8.45 22.54
N GLU A 108 18.61 -7.82 23.58
CA GLU A 108 19.89 -8.29 24.12
C GLU A 108 19.61 -9.11 25.38
N PRO A 109 20.17 -10.33 25.46
CA PRO A 109 20.04 -11.23 26.59
C PRO A 109 21.08 -10.86 27.66
N SER A 110 20.67 -10.74 28.91
CA SER A 110 21.14 -11.55 30.05
C SER A 110 20.55 -11.03 31.35
#